data_AF-A0A382PA53-F1
#
_entry.id   AF-A0A382PA53-F1
#
_cell.length_a   1.000
_cell.length_b   1.000
_cell.length_c   1.000
_cell.angle_alpha   90.00
_cell.angle_beta   90.00
_cell.angle_gamma   90.00
#
_symmetry.space_group_name_H-M   'P 1'
#
loop_
_entity.id
_entity.type
_entity.pdbx_description
1 polymer ?
#
loop_
_entity_poly.entity_id
_entity_poly.type
_entity_poly.pdbx_seq_one_letter_code
_entity_poly.pdbx_strand_id
1 'polypeptide(L)' 'MEALFYLAILFAIIIFLSLFTYFVPIGLWVTAYFSGVKVSIFRDLVGMRLRKVPPGAIVRPKISAEKAGIEVPLAR' A
#
# COMPACT_ATOMS: atom_id res chain seq x y z
N MET A 1 -7.36 -23.04 30.23
CA MET A 1 -6.49 -21.85 30.25
C MET A 1 -5.66 -21.74 28.97
N GLU A 2 -4.98 -22.81 28.54
CA GLU A 2 -4.14 -22.80 27.32
C GLU A 2 -4.93 -22.53 26.03
N ALA A 3 -6.12 -23.12 25.87
CA ALA A 3 -6.97 -22.85 24.71
C ALA A 3 -7.37 -21.37 24.57
N LEU A 4 -7.63 -20.69 25.71
CA LEU A 4 -7.98 -19.26 25.72
C LEU A 4 -6.78 -18.39 25.32
N PHE A 5 -5.57 -18.79 25.71
CA PHE A 5 -4.33 -18.13 25.32
C PHE A 5 -4.07 -18.21 23.81
N TYR A 6 -4.21 -19.40 23.21
CA TYR A 6 -4.09 -19.56 21.76
C TYR A 6 -5.15 -18.77 20.99
N LEU A 7 -6.40 -18.73 21.50
CA LEU A 7 -7.48 -17.95 20.89
C LEU A 7 -7.17 -16.45 20.90
N ALA A 8 -6.63 -15.93 22.02
CA ALA A 8 -6.24 -14.52 22.14
C ALA A 8 -5.10 -14.15 21.18
N ILE A 9 -4.10 -15.02 21.02
CA ILE A 9 -3.00 -14.83 20.06
C ILE A 9 -3.54 -14.80 18.64
N LEU A 10 -4.38 -15.77 18.27
CA LEU A 10 -4.96 -15.82 16.93
C LEU A 10 -5.75 -14.54 16.62
N PHE A 11 -6.54 -14.06 17.58
CA PHE A 11 -7.30 -12.83 17.44
C PHE A 11 -6.40 -11.61 17.26
N ALA A 12 -5.32 -11.51 18.03
CA ALA A 12 -4.33 -10.45 17.90
C ALA A 12 -3.65 -10.46 16.53
N ILE A 13 -3.30 -11.64 15.99
CA ILE A 13 -2.71 -11.79 14.66
C ILE A 13 -3.67 -11.31 13.58
N ILE A 14 -4.95 -11.68 13.65
CA ILE A 14 -5.97 -11.28 12.68
C ILE A 14 -6.13 -9.75 12.67
N ILE A 15 -6.24 -9.12 13.85
CA ILE A 15 -6.32 -7.66 13.97
C ILE A 15 -5.07 -7.00 13.39
N PHE A 16 -3.89 -7.52 13.74
CA PHE A 16 -2.62 -6.99 13.24
C PHE A 16 -2.54 -7.08 11.71
N LEU A 17 -2.88 -8.22 11.10
CA LEU A 17 -2.89 -8.37 9.64
C LEU A 17 -3.92 -7.44 8.99
N SER A 18 -5.10 -7.29 9.57
CA SER A 18 -6.15 -6.42 9.05
C SER A 18 -5.70 -4.96 9.03
N LEU A 19 -5.09 -4.49 10.12
CA LEU A 19 -4.53 -3.14 10.19
C LEU A 19 -3.36 -2.97 9.20
N PHE A 20 -2.44 -3.93 9.17
CA PHE A 20 -1.27 -3.88 8.29
C PHE A 20 -1.67 -3.80 6.82
N THR A 21 -2.61 -4.65 6.38
CA THR A 21 -3.10 -4.64 4.99
C THR A 21 -3.96 -3.41 4.66
N TYR A 22 -4.62 -2.80 5.65
CA TYR A 22 -5.34 -1.54 5.47
C TYR A 22 -4.38 -0.36 5.25
N PHE A 23 -3.32 -0.26 6.06
CA PHE A 23 -2.38 0.86 6.01
C PHE A 23 -1.37 0.75 4.87
N VAL A 24 -0.91 -0.47 4.56
CA VAL A 24 0.09 -0.72 3.52
C VAL A 24 -0.61 -1.17 2.24
N PRO A 25 -0.68 -0.33 1.19
CA PRO A 25 -1.34 -0.68 -0.06
C PRO A 25 -0.43 -1.55 -0.94
N ILE A 26 -0.17 -2.79 -0.49
CA ILE A 26 0.72 -3.76 -1.16
C ILE A 26 0.22 -4.05 -2.58
N GLY A 27 -1.09 -4.24 -2.77
CA GLY A 27 -1.66 -4.51 -4.10
C GLY A 27 -1.35 -3.41 -5.11
N LEU A 28 -1.50 -2.15 -4.73
CA LEU A 28 -1.20 -1.01 -5.59
C LEU A 28 0.30 -0.90 -5.91
N TRP A 29 1.15 -1.22 -4.92
CA TRP A 29 2.60 -1.26 -5.11
C TRP A 29 3.02 -2.31 -6.13
N VAL A 30 2.48 -3.53 -6.00
CA VAL A 30 2.75 -4.63 -6.94
C VAL A 30 2.32 -4.24 -8.35
N THR A 31 1.11 -3.69 -8.52
CA THR A 31 0.63 -3.23 -9.83
C THR A 31 1.54 -2.16 -10.44
N ALA A 32 2.01 -1.21 -9.64
CA ALA A 32 2.92 -0.16 -10.09
C ALA A 32 4.28 -0.74 -10.53
N TYR A 33 4.84 -1.66 -9.75
CA TYR A 33 6.09 -2.35 -10.06
C TYR A 33 6.05 -3.07 -11.41
N PHE A 34 5.01 -3.88 -11.64
CA PHE A 34 4.82 -4.57 -12.92
C PHE A 34 4.50 -3.63 -14.09
N SER A 35 4.02 -2.42 -13.80
CA SER A 35 3.78 -1.39 -14.82
C SER A 35 5.01 -0.53 -15.10
N GLY A 36 6.18 -0.85 -14.53
CA GLY A 36 7.41 -0.06 -14.69
C GLY A 36 7.47 1.21 -13.83
N VAL A 37 6.42 1.50 -13.06
CA VAL A 37 6.33 2.71 -12.23
C VAL A 37 7.07 2.50 -10.91
N LYS A 38 8.18 3.20 -10.75
CA LYS A 38 8.97 3.19 -9.50
C LYS A 38 8.25 3.98 -8.40
N VAL A 39 7.72 3.27 -7.41
CA VAL A 39 7.12 3.80 -6.17
C VAL A 39 7.64 3.03 -4.96
N SER A 40 7.95 3.73 -3.87
CA SER A 40 8.35 3.16 -2.59
C SER A 40 7.13 2.92 -1.69
N ILE A 41 7.03 1.73 -1.10
CA ILE A 41 5.94 1.37 -0.17
C ILE A 41 5.87 2.36 0.99
N PHE A 42 6.97 2.58 1.70
CA PHE A 42 6.97 3.36 2.93
C PHE A 42 6.97 4.87 2.66
N ARG A 43 7.84 5.35 1.77
CA ARG A 43 7.96 6.79 1.50
C ARG A 43 6.77 7.33 0.72
N ASP A 44 6.35 6.64 -0.33
CA ASP A 44 5.36 7.19 -1.26
C ASP A 44 3.95 6.74 -0.85
N LEU A 45 3.70 5.43 -0.73
CA LEU A 45 2.34 4.93 -0.52
C LEU A 45 1.82 5.09 0.92
N VAL A 46 2.61 4.65 1.89
CA VAL A 46 2.29 4.86 3.32
C VAL A 46 2.36 6.35 3.64
N GLY A 47 3.37 7.08 3.11
CA GLY A 47 3.44 8.54 3.21
C GLY A 47 2.20 9.27 2.67
N MET A 48 1.61 8.81 1.56
CA MET A 48 0.33 9.33 1.06
C MET A 48 -0.80 9.11 2.06
N ARG A 49 -0.94 7.89 2.62
CA ARG A 49 -1.95 7.58 3.65
C ARG A 49 -1.80 8.46 4.89
N LEU A 50 -0.57 8.67 5.37
CA LEU A 50 -0.26 9.55 6.52
C LEU A 50 -0.61 11.01 6.22
N ARG A 51 -0.35 11.48 4.99
CA ARG A 51 -0.73 12.81 4.50
C ARG A 51 -2.23 12.93 4.15
N LYS A 52 -3.05 11.90 4.43
CA LYS A 52 -4.48 11.81 4.09
C LYS A 52 -4.76 11.92 2.58
N VAL A 53 -3.81 11.53 1.73
CA VAL A 53 -3.96 11.44 0.28
C VAL A 53 -4.23 9.98 -0.10
N PRO A 54 -5.32 9.66 -0.83
CA PRO A 54 -5.59 8.30 -1.28
C PRO A 54 -4.57 7.88 -2.35
N PRO A 55 -3.69 6.89 -2.08
CA PRO A 55 -2.60 6.56 -2.99
C PRO A 55 -3.08 6.06 -4.36
N GLY A 56 -4.23 5.40 -4.41
CA GLY A 56 -4.83 4.92 -5.66
C GLY A 56 -5.18 6.05 -6.63
N ALA A 57 -5.53 7.23 -6.13
CA ALA A 57 -5.84 8.40 -6.97
C ALA A 57 -4.60 9.01 -7.63
N ILE A 58 -3.40 8.75 -7.11
CA ILE A 58 -2.13 9.27 -7.63
C ILE A 58 -1.43 8.22 -8.50
N VAL A 59 -1.35 6.98 -8.02
CA VAL A 59 -0.56 5.93 -8.67
C VAL A 59 -1.25 5.37 -9.91
N ARG A 60 -2.58 5.26 -9.93
CA ARG A 60 -3.30 4.75 -11.11
C ARG A 60 -3.12 5.67 -12.33
N PRO A 61 -3.31 7.01 -12.23
CA PRO A 61 -2.98 7.91 -13.33
C PRO A 61 -1.51 7.85 -13.73
N LYS A 62 -0.59 7.71 -12.76
CA LYS A 62 0.84 7.57 -13.06
C LYS A 62 1.15 6.31 -13.87
N ILE A 63 0.51 5.18 -13.56
CA ILE A 63 0.61 3.94 -14.35
C ILE A 63 0.10 4.15 -15.78
N SER A 64 -1.02 4.86 -15.95
CA SER A 64 -1.54 5.17 -17.28
C SER A 64 -0.61 6.10 -18.06
N ALA A 65 -0.01 7.10 -17.40
CA ALA A 65 0.95 8.02 -18.00
C ALA A 65 2.22 7.28 -18.46
N GLU A 66 2.79 6.42 -17.62
CA GLU A 66 3.94 5.58 -17.97
C GLU A 66 3.65 4.71 -19.21
N LYS A 67 2.47 4.08 -19.25
CA LYS A 67 2.03 3.28 -20.41
C LYS A 67 1.81 4.12 -21.68
N ALA A 68 1.50 5.40 -21.53
CA ALA A 68 1.38 6.36 -22.62
C ALA A 68 2.71 7.01 -23.01
N GLY A 69 3.82 6.69 -22.32
CA GLY A 69 5.13 7.31 -22.52
C GLY A 69 5.21 8.75 -22.00
N ILE A 70 4.29 9.15 -21.12
CA ILE A 70 4.26 10.48 -20.51
C ILE A 70 4.92 10.40 -19.14
N GLU A 71 6.07 11.07 -18.99
CA GLU A 71 6.77 11.14 -17.72
C GLU A 71 6.03 12.08 -16.75
N VAL A 72 5.45 11.50 -15.68
CA VAL A 72 4.80 12.26 -14.60
C VAL A 72 5.61 12.11 -13.32
N PRO A 73 6.32 13.17 -12.89
CA PRO A 73 7.08 13.13 -11.65
C PRO A 73 6.13 13.04 -10.44
N LEU A 74 6.50 12.24 -9.45
CA LEU A 74 5.86 12.30 -8.13
C LEU A 74 6.53 13.42 -7.34
N ALA A 75 5.73 14.36 -6.83
CA ALA A 75 6.19 15.27 -5.79
C ALA A 75 6.62 14.43 -4.58
N ARG A 76 7.91 14.53 -4.23
CA ARG A 76 8.53 13.76 -3.15
C ARG A 76 8.21 14.43 -1.82
#